data_AF-A0A0S8AJS2-F1
#
_entry.id   AF-A0A0S8AJS2-F1
#
_cell.length_a   1.000
_cell.length_b   1.000
_cell.length_c   1.000
_cell.angle_alpha   90.00
_cell.angle_beta   90.00
_cell.angle_gamma   90.00
#
_symmetry.space_group_name_H-M   'P 1'
#
loop_
_entity.id
_entity.type
_entity.pdbx_description
1 polymer ?
#
loop_
_entity_poly.entity_id
_entity_poly.type
_entity_poly.pdbx_seq_one_letter_code
_entity_poly.pdbx_strand_id
1 'polypeptide(L)'
;MKHTLKLHNGKPGMPVIFLIHGLGMNNYFWVDPQKCFVLGGLAPLTVFLAEGVEKTKNTISFGSVDPHIEGLWHCLRKAGFSLASWTQSQPLGPVQVAIDELKKAHDTVRNKWPGKSIYLIGHSRGGLIARRFLLEENPTDIEGLITICSPHAGTGMAKFSRYLKPAGVLLEKIIPGKSRATLTKALGRLSAFLQSPAIAELAPDSEFMASIQKPLPGEMRTLSFGGTSPALFQVIVSLPAGAPKTLKFPDLFAGVIPAGHLPRELTPGLGDALVSAESAKLAGGTHYNFPANHVKAAYDNKIHGIILDFFS
;
A
#
# COMPACT_ATOMS: atom_id res chain seq x y z
N MET A 1 3.71 17.82 -2.52
CA MET A 1 2.37 18.04 -1.93
C MET A 1 2.52 18.88 -0.67
N LYS A 2 1.50 19.67 -0.25
CA LYS A 2 1.60 20.43 1.02
C LYS A 2 1.61 19.43 2.18
N HIS A 3 2.65 19.47 3.01
CA HIS A 3 2.71 18.69 4.24
C HIS A 3 1.49 19.04 5.12
N THR A 4 0.68 18.04 5.46
CA THR A 4 -0.51 18.23 6.30
C THR A 4 -0.62 17.09 7.29
N LEU A 5 -0.74 17.43 8.58
CA LEU A 5 -1.00 16.50 9.66
C LEU A 5 -2.51 16.46 9.95
N LYS A 6 -3.08 15.26 9.99
CA LYS A 6 -4.48 14.99 10.36
C LYS A 6 -4.49 14.36 11.73
N LEU A 7 -5.36 14.89 12.59
CA LEU A 7 -5.46 14.50 13.98
C LEU A 7 -6.93 14.28 14.32
N HIS A 8 -7.20 13.28 15.15
CA HIS A 8 -8.51 13.00 15.71
C HIS A 8 -8.36 12.71 17.21
N ASN A 9 -9.18 13.34 18.05
CA ASN A 9 -9.19 13.09 19.49
C ASN A 9 -10.14 11.92 19.79
N GLY A 10 -9.58 10.85 20.35
CA GLY A 10 -10.35 9.72 20.86
C GLY A 10 -10.77 9.89 22.32
N LYS A 11 -11.18 8.78 22.95
CA LYS A 11 -11.56 8.71 24.35
C LYS A 11 -10.34 8.93 25.28
N PRO A 12 -10.56 9.43 26.51
CA PRO A 12 -9.54 9.41 27.56
C PRO A 12 -9.03 7.99 27.80
N GLY A 13 -7.74 7.84 28.15
CA GLY A 13 -7.12 6.54 28.44
C GLY A 13 -6.75 5.66 27.23
N MET A 14 -7.39 5.85 26.07
CA MET A 14 -7.04 5.10 24.85
C MET A 14 -5.66 5.54 24.29
N PRO A 15 -4.86 4.62 23.73
CA PRO A 15 -3.59 4.96 23.10
C PRO A 15 -3.79 5.79 21.82
N VAL A 16 -2.69 6.33 21.31
CA VAL A 16 -2.65 7.05 20.04
C VAL A 16 -2.20 6.11 18.93
N ILE A 17 -2.93 6.10 17.81
CA ILE A 17 -2.56 5.33 16.62
C ILE A 17 -2.04 6.29 15.55
N PHE A 18 -0.82 6.06 15.09
CA PHE A 18 -0.17 6.88 14.07
C PHE A 18 -0.04 6.11 12.76
N LEU A 19 -0.87 6.46 11.76
CA LEU A 19 -0.94 5.78 10.47
C LEU A 19 -0.02 6.43 9.42
N ILE A 20 0.78 5.59 8.77
CA ILE A 20 1.86 5.96 7.84
C ILE A 20 1.58 5.33 6.48
N HIS A 21 1.28 6.17 5.49
CA HIS A 21 0.95 5.70 4.13
C HIS A 21 2.20 5.30 3.32
N GLY A 22 1.97 4.55 2.24
CA GLY A 22 2.99 4.08 1.31
C GLY A 22 3.52 5.13 0.32
N LEU A 23 4.35 4.65 -0.59
CA LEU A 23 4.96 5.42 -1.68
C LEU A 23 3.90 5.96 -2.64
N GLY A 24 4.04 7.23 -3.06
CA GLY A 24 3.18 7.84 -4.07
C GLY A 24 1.75 8.16 -3.59
N MET A 25 1.52 8.16 -2.27
CA MET A 25 0.22 8.38 -1.65
C MET A 25 0.22 9.64 -0.77
N ASN A 26 -0.92 9.92 -0.12
CA ASN A 26 -1.08 10.96 0.90
C ASN A 26 -1.96 10.43 2.06
N ASN A 27 -2.20 11.26 3.09
CA ASN A 27 -3.00 10.86 4.24
C ASN A 27 -4.46 10.48 3.93
N TYR A 28 -5.00 10.87 2.77
CA TYR A 28 -6.34 10.42 2.37
C TYR A 28 -6.41 8.92 2.13
N PHE A 29 -5.28 8.24 1.92
CA PHE A 29 -5.24 6.78 1.95
C PHE A 29 -5.90 6.25 3.24
N TRP A 30 -5.65 6.88 4.38
CA TRP A 30 -6.29 6.48 5.63
C TRP A 30 -7.64 7.18 5.83
N VAL A 31 -7.66 8.50 5.66
CA VAL A 31 -8.76 9.36 6.14
C VAL A 31 -9.98 9.35 5.22
N ASP A 32 -9.78 9.31 3.90
CA ASP A 32 -10.84 9.43 2.91
C ASP A 32 -10.39 8.79 1.57
N PRO A 33 -10.55 7.47 1.41
CA PRO A 33 -10.04 6.74 0.24
C PRO A 33 -10.57 7.28 -1.11
N GLN A 34 -11.74 7.92 -1.13
CA GLN A 34 -12.32 8.47 -2.36
C GLN A 34 -11.56 9.71 -2.85
N LYS A 35 -10.91 10.45 -1.94
CA LYS A 35 -10.05 11.60 -2.27
C LYS A 35 -8.59 11.20 -2.49
N CYS A 36 -8.24 9.94 -2.25
CA CYS A 36 -6.86 9.48 -2.37
C CYS A 36 -6.47 9.24 -3.84
N PHE A 37 -5.35 9.80 -4.23
CA PHE A 37 -4.64 9.44 -5.45
C PHE A 37 -3.34 8.73 -5.08
N VAL A 38 -3.02 7.70 -5.85
CA VAL A 38 -1.85 6.84 -5.71
C VAL A 38 -0.91 7.00 -6.91
N LEU A 39 0.23 6.30 -6.88
CA LEU A 39 1.27 6.38 -7.93
C LEU A 39 1.76 7.82 -8.16
N GLY A 40 1.89 8.62 -7.10
CA GLY A 40 2.32 10.01 -7.19
C GLY A 40 1.25 10.97 -7.72
N GLY A 41 -0.03 10.66 -7.50
CA GLY A 41 -1.14 11.48 -7.99
C GLY A 41 -1.69 11.05 -9.35
N LEU A 42 -1.17 9.95 -9.93
CA LEU A 42 -1.48 9.55 -11.29
C LEU A 42 -2.78 8.75 -11.41
N ALA A 43 -3.25 8.08 -10.37
CA ALA A 43 -4.49 7.29 -10.43
C ALA A 43 -5.29 7.45 -9.13
N PRO A 44 -6.63 7.52 -9.20
CA PRO A 44 -7.45 7.45 -7.99
C PRO A 44 -7.27 6.06 -7.35
N LEU A 45 -7.25 6.02 -6.03
CA LEU A 45 -7.12 4.79 -5.26
C LEU A 45 -8.23 3.78 -5.59
N THR A 46 -9.43 4.27 -5.90
CA THR A 46 -10.62 3.47 -6.20
C THR A 46 -10.40 2.48 -7.36
N VAL A 47 -9.51 2.78 -8.30
CA VAL A 47 -9.15 1.83 -9.39
C VAL A 47 -8.59 0.51 -8.84
N PHE A 48 -7.90 0.54 -7.71
CA PHE A 48 -7.26 -0.63 -7.07
C PHE A 48 -8.19 -1.35 -6.09
N LEU A 49 -9.26 -0.68 -5.68
CA LEU A 49 -10.29 -1.19 -4.79
C LEU A 49 -11.50 -1.72 -5.56
N ALA A 50 -11.63 -1.36 -6.83
CA ALA A 50 -12.79 -1.69 -7.65
C ALA A 50 -12.96 -3.20 -7.84
N GLU A 51 -14.22 -3.62 -7.78
CA GLU A 51 -14.70 -4.97 -7.99
C GLU A 51 -16.03 -4.97 -8.76
N GLY A 52 -16.45 -6.17 -9.18
CA GLY A 52 -17.74 -6.34 -9.84
C GLY A 52 -17.80 -5.76 -11.25
N VAL A 53 -18.85 -6.12 -11.97
CA VAL A 53 -19.12 -5.69 -13.35
C VAL A 53 -20.18 -4.60 -13.32
N GLU A 54 -19.85 -3.41 -13.84
CA GLU A 54 -20.89 -2.41 -14.09
C GLU A 54 -21.80 -2.89 -15.22
N LYS A 55 -23.11 -2.82 -15.01
CA LYS A 55 -24.14 -3.33 -15.95
C LYS A 55 -24.30 -2.47 -17.22
N THR A 56 -23.46 -1.46 -17.41
CA THR A 56 -23.57 -0.56 -18.56
C THR A 56 -23.06 -1.27 -19.83
N LYS A 57 -23.87 -1.25 -20.89
CA LYS A 57 -23.49 -1.81 -22.20
C LYS A 57 -22.62 -0.80 -22.94
N ASN A 58 -21.62 -1.28 -23.69
CA ASN A 58 -20.71 -0.46 -24.50
C ASN A 58 -19.79 0.47 -23.69
N THR A 59 -19.37 0.03 -22.50
CA THR A 59 -18.52 0.80 -21.58
C THR A 59 -17.23 0.05 -21.25
N ILE A 60 -16.22 0.84 -20.87
CA ILE A 60 -14.95 0.37 -20.30
C ILE A 60 -14.90 0.92 -18.88
N SER A 61 -14.74 0.05 -17.90
CA SER A 61 -14.65 0.45 -16.49
C SER A 61 -13.57 -0.33 -15.75
N PHE A 62 -13.20 0.14 -14.57
CA PHE A 62 -12.34 -0.61 -13.64
C PHE A 62 -13.18 -1.48 -12.68
N GLY A 63 -14.50 -1.52 -12.89
CA GLY A 63 -15.48 -2.01 -11.92
C GLY A 63 -16.05 -0.87 -11.07
N SER A 64 -16.78 -1.26 -10.03
CA SER A 64 -17.38 -0.36 -9.05
C SER A 64 -16.66 -0.45 -7.71
N VAL A 65 -16.57 0.65 -6.98
CA VAL A 65 -16.15 0.66 -5.56
C VAL A 65 -17.38 0.95 -4.72
N ASP A 66 -17.45 0.33 -3.54
CA ASP A 66 -18.44 0.69 -2.54
C ASP A 66 -18.37 2.21 -2.25
N PRO A 67 -19.43 2.99 -2.50
CA PRO A 67 -19.45 4.42 -2.22
C PRO A 67 -19.32 4.74 -0.73
N HIS A 68 -19.41 3.76 0.15
CA HIS A 68 -19.21 3.89 1.60
C HIS A 68 -17.96 3.15 2.09
N ILE A 69 -16.96 2.95 1.23
CA ILE A 69 -15.72 2.30 1.64
C ILE A 69 -15.09 2.99 2.86
N GLU A 70 -15.07 2.27 3.98
CA GLU A 70 -14.47 2.68 5.23
C GLU A 70 -13.12 1.98 5.41
N GLY A 71 -12.05 2.76 5.62
CA GLY A 71 -10.72 2.22 5.90
C GLY A 71 -10.44 2.08 7.40
N LEU A 72 -9.22 1.61 7.70
CA LEU A 72 -8.75 1.40 9.08
C LEU A 72 -8.89 2.64 9.97
N TRP A 73 -8.68 3.86 9.43
CA TRP A 73 -8.91 5.11 10.17
C TRP A 73 -10.33 5.19 10.73
N HIS A 74 -11.33 4.86 9.92
CA HIS A 74 -12.72 4.91 10.34
C HIS A 74 -12.99 3.86 11.44
N CYS A 75 -12.48 2.64 11.25
CA CYS A 75 -12.59 1.56 12.22
C CYS A 75 -12.00 1.95 13.59
N LEU A 76 -10.77 2.45 13.62
CA LEU A 76 -10.12 2.91 14.85
C LEU A 76 -10.83 4.12 15.48
N ARG A 77 -11.34 5.03 14.64
CA ARG A 77 -12.14 6.17 15.11
C ARG A 77 -13.41 5.70 15.84
N LYS A 78 -14.15 4.74 15.26
CA LYS A 78 -15.34 4.15 15.89
C LYS A 78 -14.99 3.46 17.22
N ALA A 79 -13.84 2.79 17.29
CA ALA A 79 -13.34 2.18 18.52
C ALA A 79 -12.91 3.21 19.59
N GLY A 80 -12.71 4.47 19.20
CA GLY A 80 -12.46 5.58 20.13
C GLY A 80 -10.98 5.91 20.35
N PHE A 81 -10.08 5.48 19.45
CA PHE A 81 -8.66 5.81 19.53
C PHE A 81 -8.40 7.26 19.13
N SER A 82 -7.36 7.86 19.71
CA SER A 82 -6.78 9.09 19.15
C SER A 82 -5.97 8.72 17.91
N LEU A 83 -6.10 9.48 16.82
CA LEU A 83 -5.49 9.14 15.53
C LEU A 83 -4.61 10.26 15.00
N ALA A 84 -3.51 9.89 14.39
CA ALA A 84 -2.64 10.78 13.63
C ALA A 84 -2.29 10.18 12.26
N SER A 85 -2.14 11.02 11.24
CA SER A 85 -1.54 10.66 9.95
C SER A 85 -1.08 11.92 9.23
N TRP A 86 0.01 11.88 8.48
CA TRP A 86 0.48 13.03 7.70
C TRP A 86 0.58 12.71 6.21
N THR A 87 0.55 13.77 5.40
CA THR A 87 0.93 13.70 3.98
C THR A 87 2.41 13.98 3.84
N GLN A 88 3.14 13.02 3.27
CA GLN A 88 4.55 13.20 2.94
C GLN A 88 4.74 14.32 1.91
N SER A 89 5.70 15.24 2.12
CA SER A 89 5.89 16.36 1.18
C SER A 89 6.39 15.88 -0.19
N GLN A 90 7.25 14.86 -0.17
CA GLN A 90 7.84 14.19 -1.32
C GLN A 90 7.38 12.72 -1.39
N PRO A 91 6.15 12.47 -1.86
CA PRO A 91 5.55 11.13 -1.89
C PRO A 91 6.31 10.14 -2.79
N LEU A 92 7.12 10.62 -3.75
CA LEU A 92 8.01 9.83 -4.61
C LEU A 92 9.49 10.17 -4.40
N GLY A 93 9.80 10.96 -3.37
CA GLY A 93 11.17 11.34 -3.04
C GLY A 93 11.86 10.32 -2.12
N PRO A 94 13.11 10.63 -1.73
CA PRO A 94 13.94 9.79 -0.88
C PRO A 94 13.24 9.41 0.42
N VAL A 95 13.45 8.18 0.87
CA VAL A 95 12.82 7.67 2.10
C VAL A 95 13.24 8.47 3.35
N GLN A 96 14.48 8.97 3.39
CA GLN A 96 14.99 9.77 4.51
C GLN A 96 14.16 11.04 4.76
N VAL A 97 13.67 11.69 3.70
CA VAL A 97 12.80 12.88 3.84
C VAL A 97 11.53 12.53 4.60
N ALA A 98 10.95 11.35 4.34
CA ALA A 98 9.75 10.90 5.04
C ALA A 98 10.02 10.47 6.49
N ILE A 99 11.23 10.00 6.80
CA ILE A 99 11.67 9.67 8.16
C ILE A 99 11.85 10.94 8.99
N ASP A 100 12.50 11.96 8.44
CA ASP A 100 12.68 13.26 9.09
C ASP A 100 11.31 13.96 9.34
N GLU A 101 10.36 13.78 8.43
CA GLU A 101 8.99 14.23 8.61
C GLU A 101 8.24 13.45 9.68
N LEU A 102 8.41 12.13 9.74
CA LEU A 102 7.83 11.30 10.79
C LEU A 102 8.33 11.75 12.16
N LYS A 103 9.62 12.07 12.31
CA LYS A 103 10.19 12.61 13.55
C LYS A 103 9.47 13.89 14.00
N LYS A 104 9.33 14.88 13.11
CA LYS A 104 8.62 16.15 13.40
C LYS A 104 7.15 15.93 13.73
N ALA A 105 6.50 15.04 12.99
CA ALA A 105 5.10 14.73 13.20
C ALA A 105 4.88 13.95 14.52
N HIS A 106 5.81 13.07 14.88
CA HIS A 106 5.85 12.36 16.16
C HIS A 106 5.96 13.34 17.33
N ASP A 107 6.87 14.32 17.27
CA ASP A 107 6.96 15.37 18.31
C ASP A 107 5.65 16.13 18.47
N THR A 108 4.97 16.43 17.37
CA THR A 108 3.65 17.08 17.41
C THR A 108 2.59 16.18 18.06
N VAL A 109 2.61 14.88 17.77
CA VAL A 109 1.70 13.88 18.34
C VAL A 109 1.94 13.75 19.85
N ARG A 110 3.20 13.60 20.27
CA ARG A 110 3.61 13.50 21.68
C ARG A 110 3.21 14.73 22.49
N ASN A 111 3.40 15.93 21.94
CA ASN A 111 3.01 17.18 22.60
C ASN A 111 1.48 17.34 22.71
N LYS A 112 0.72 16.81 21.74
CA LYS A 112 -0.75 16.88 21.77
C LYS A 112 -1.36 15.91 22.77
N TRP A 113 -0.75 14.74 22.95
CA TRP A 113 -1.24 13.69 23.85
C TRP A 113 -0.11 13.23 24.79
N PRO A 114 0.32 14.11 25.72
CA PRO A 114 1.44 13.80 26.60
C PRO A 114 1.14 12.58 27.48
N GLY A 115 2.14 11.71 27.61
CA GLY A 115 2.08 10.50 28.44
C GLY A 115 1.20 9.37 27.88
N LYS A 116 0.65 9.51 26.67
CA LYS A 116 -0.08 8.42 26.01
C LYS A 116 0.88 7.52 25.24
N SER A 117 0.65 6.22 25.34
CA SER A 117 1.29 5.23 24.48
C SER A 117 0.90 5.40 23.02
N ILE A 118 1.87 5.20 22.13
CA ILE A 118 1.73 5.35 20.69
C ILE A 118 1.93 4.00 20.00
N TYR A 119 1.09 3.69 19.02
CA TYR A 119 1.28 2.58 18.11
C TYR A 119 1.44 3.09 16.68
N LEU A 120 2.44 2.58 15.97
CA LEU A 120 2.66 2.90 14.56
C LEU A 120 1.96 1.87 13.68
N ILE A 121 1.25 2.32 12.65
CA ILE A 121 0.72 1.46 11.59
C ILE A 121 1.25 1.93 10.24
N GLY A 122 2.08 1.12 9.59
CA GLY A 122 2.65 1.44 8.29
C GLY A 122 2.10 0.56 7.18
N HIS A 123 1.69 1.17 6.06
CA HIS A 123 1.38 0.44 4.83
C HIS A 123 2.53 0.55 3.83
N SER A 124 2.89 -0.54 3.17
CA SER A 124 3.90 -0.55 2.11
C SER A 124 5.21 0.10 2.59
N ARG A 125 5.76 1.07 1.86
CA ARG A 125 6.91 1.89 2.29
C ARG A 125 6.74 2.52 3.69
N GLY A 126 5.51 2.83 4.10
CA GLY A 126 5.21 3.43 5.40
C GLY A 126 5.67 2.58 6.58
N GLY A 127 5.60 1.25 6.50
CA GLY A 127 6.13 0.37 7.54
C GLY A 127 7.66 0.36 7.59
N LEU A 128 8.34 0.61 6.48
CA LEU A 128 9.81 0.73 6.46
C LEU A 128 10.27 2.07 7.02
N ILE A 129 9.54 3.16 6.71
CA ILE A 129 9.74 4.47 7.34
C ILE A 129 9.61 4.34 8.86
N ALA A 130 8.56 3.67 9.35
CA ALA A 130 8.34 3.42 10.77
C ALA A 130 9.51 2.66 11.40
N ARG A 131 9.96 1.56 10.77
CA ARG A 131 11.08 0.77 11.27
C ARG A 131 12.37 1.57 11.35
N ARG A 132 12.68 2.34 10.31
CA ARG A 132 13.90 3.14 10.30
C ARG A 132 13.88 4.20 11.39
N PHE A 133 12.74 4.90 11.54
CA PHE A 133 12.53 5.85 12.62
C PHE A 133 12.72 5.23 14.01
N LEU A 134 12.16 4.03 14.25
CA LEU A 134 12.34 3.32 15.52
C LEU A 134 13.80 2.95 15.81
N LEU A 135 14.55 2.55 14.77
CA LEU A 135 15.98 2.23 14.89
C LEU A 135 16.86 3.47 15.14
N GLU A 136 16.49 4.62 14.58
CA GLU A 136 17.26 5.87 14.72
C GLU A 136 16.96 6.61 16.02
N GLU A 137 15.68 6.71 16.39
CA GLU A 137 15.25 7.56 17.50
C GLU A 137 15.05 6.79 18.81
N ASN A 138 14.86 5.48 18.75
CA ASN A 138 14.59 4.60 19.90
C ASN A 138 13.59 5.23 20.91
N PRO A 139 12.37 5.62 20.46
CA PRO A 139 11.41 6.32 21.30
C PRO A 139 10.84 5.41 22.38
N THR A 140 10.66 5.95 23.58
CA THR A 140 10.16 5.19 24.75
C THR A 140 8.64 5.20 24.88
N ASP A 141 7.95 6.06 24.14
CA ASP A 141 6.49 6.21 24.13
C ASP A 141 5.79 5.36 23.06
N ILE A 142 6.55 4.62 22.24
CA ILE A 142 6.01 3.72 21.23
C ILE A 142 5.99 2.28 21.74
N GLU A 143 4.80 1.71 21.85
CA GLU A 143 4.59 0.35 22.37
C GLU A 143 4.54 -0.74 21.28
N GLY A 144 4.23 -0.36 20.04
CA GLY A 144 4.05 -1.33 18.99
C GLY A 144 4.14 -0.81 17.56
N LEU A 145 4.48 -1.75 16.67
CA LEU A 145 4.51 -1.56 15.22
C LEU A 145 3.64 -2.60 14.52
N ILE A 146 2.69 -2.11 13.72
CA ILE A 146 1.90 -2.90 12.80
C ILE A 146 2.31 -2.55 11.37
N THR A 147 2.55 -3.55 10.52
CA THR A 147 2.83 -3.33 9.09
C THR A 147 1.86 -4.06 8.18
N ILE A 148 1.42 -3.39 7.12
CA ILE A 148 0.50 -3.94 6.12
C ILE A 148 1.20 -3.89 4.76
N CYS A 149 1.50 -5.06 4.21
CA CYS A 149 2.15 -5.22 2.91
C CYS A 149 3.49 -4.45 2.81
N SER A 150 4.25 -4.34 3.90
CA SER A 150 5.54 -3.63 3.90
C SER A 150 6.69 -4.54 3.47
N PRO A 151 7.52 -4.16 2.48
CA PRO A 151 8.57 -5.05 1.98
C PRO A 151 9.79 -5.07 2.88
N HIS A 152 9.74 -5.80 4.00
CA HIS A 152 10.83 -5.89 4.99
C HIS A 152 12.12 -6.51 4.44
N ALA A 153 12.02 -7.33 3.39
CA ALA A 153 13.15 -7.87 2.63
C ALA A 153 13.32 -7.19 1.25
N GLY A 154 12.64 -6.06 1.01
CA GLY A 154 12.65 -5.34 -0.25
C GLY A 154 11.69 -5.93 -1.29
N THR A 155 11.67 -5.33 -2.48
CA THR A 155 10.81 -5.74 -3.61
C THR A 155 11.59 -5.79 -4.91
N GLY A 156 11.37 -6.84 -5.70
CA GLY A 156 11.96 -7.02 -7.02
C GLY A 156 11.32 -6.15 -8.11
N MET A 157 10.32 -5.33 -7.77
CA MET A 157 9.44 -4.73 -8.78
C MET A 157 10.07 -3.66 -9.65
N ALA A 158 11.18 -3.05 -9.23
CA ALA A 158 11.99 -2.18 -10.09
C ALA A 158 12.39 -2.91 -11.40
N LYS A 159 12.83 -4.16 -11.27
CA LYS A 159 13.29 -5.02 -12.39
C LYS A 159 12.13 -5.47 -13.27
N PHE A 160 10.88 -5.40 -12.81
CA PHE A 160 9.73 -5.82 -13.60
C PHE A 160 9.29 -4.80 -14.64
N SER A 161 9.60 -3.51 -14.42
CA SER A 161 9.23 -2.42 -15.33
C SER A 161 9.63 -2.70 -16.80
N ARG A 162 10.72 -3.45 -17.03
CA ARG A 162 11.17 -3.87 -18.38
C ARG A 162 10.17 -4.75 -19.14
N TYR A 163 9.29 -5.48 -18.45
CA TYR A 163 8.29 -6.35 -19.07
C TYR A 163 6.97 -5.63 -19.36
N LEU A 164 6.75 -4.44 -18.79
CA LEU A 164 5.51 -3.67 -19.01
C LEU A 164 5.39 -3.15 -20.45
N LYS A 165 6.50 -2.70 -21.05
CA LYS A 165 6.51 -2.17 -22.42
C LYS A 165 6.15 -3.24 -23.48
N PRO A 166 6.81 -4.40 -23.55
CA PRO A 166 6.48 -5.45 -24.53
C PRO A 166 5.04 -5.95 -24.42
N ALA A 167 4.55 -6.08 -23.19
CA ALA A 167 3.18 -6.52 -22.96
C ALA A 167 2.13 -5.49 -23.34
N GLY A 168 2.40 -4.19 -23.17
CA GLY A 168 1.57 -3.13 -23.75
C GLY A 168 1.33 -3.38 -25.24
N VAL A 169 2.39 -3.58 -26.01
CA VAL A 169 2.32 -3.83 -27.47
C VAL A 169 1.54 -5.10 -27.83
N LEU A 170 1.65 -6.16 -27.03
CA LEU A 170 0.88 -7.39 -27.25
C LEU A 170 -0.63 -7.18 -26.97
N LEU A 171 -0.95 -6.49 -25.88
CA LEU A 171 -2.32 -6.19 -25.47
C LEU A 171 -3.00 -5.22 -26.43
N GLU A 172 -2.24 -4.30 -27.04
CA GLU A 172 -2.72 -3.40 -28.08
C GLU A 172 -3.39 -4.15 -29.24
N LYS A 173 -2.94 -5.37 -29.58
CA LYS A 173 -3.47 -6.15 -30.71
C LYS A 173 -4.80 -6.85 -30.41
N ILE A 174 -5.15 -7.03 -29.12
CA ILE A 174 -6.28 -7.85 -28.68
C ILE A 174 -7.44 -6.98 -28.18
N ILE A 175 -7.18 -5.69 -27.90
CA ILE A 175 -8.11 -4.79 -27.24
C ILE A 175 -8.63 -3.72 -28.22
N PRO A 176 -9.95 -3.41 -28.22
CA PRO A 176 -10.54 -2.37 -29.06
C PRO A 176 -9.87 -0.99 -28.87
N GLY A 177 -9.79 -0.18 -29.93
CA GLY A 177 -9.00 1.06 -29.96
C GLY A 177 -9.27 2.08 -28.85
N LYS A 178 -10.51 2.21 -28.35
CA LYS A 178 -10.81 3.10 -27.21
C LYS A 178 -10.28 2.57 -25.87
N SER A 179 -10.29 1.26 -25.66
CA SER A 179 -9.72 0.60 -24.46
C SER A 179 -8.19 0.51 -24.49
N ARG A 180 -7.60 0.62 -25.68
CA ARG A 180 -6.15 0.75 -25.86
C ARG A 180 -5.60 1.97 -25.12
N ALA A 181 -6.18 3.15 -25.34
CA ALA A 181 -5.69 4.39 -24.75
C ALA A 181 -5.71 4.38 -23.21
N THR A 182 -6.80 3.90 -22.60
CA THR A 182 -6.95 3.83 -21.13
C THR A 182 -5.97 2.84 -20.52
N LEU A 183 -5.83 1.64 -21.11
CA LEU A 183 -4.89 0.64 -20.62
C LEU A 183 -3.44 1.10 -20.80
N THR A 184 -3.06 1.61 -21.96
CA THR A 184 -1.71 2.14 -22.21
C THR A 184 -1.37 3.26 -21.24
N LYS A 185 -2.35 4.14 -20.91
CA LYS A 185 -2.17 5.17 -19.89
C LYS A 185 -1.96 4.58 -18.49
N ALA A 186 -2.74 3.58 -18.09
CA ALA A 186 -2.59 2.92 -16.80
C ALA A 186 -1.23 2.20 -16.67
N LEU A 187 -0.83 1.46 -17.71
CA LEU A 187 0.47 0.77 -17.76
C LEU A 187 1.64 1.76 -17.81
N GLY A 188 1.52 2.86 -18.56
CA GLY A 188 2.52 3.92 -18.61
C GLY A 188 2.73 4.58 -17.23
N ARG A 189 1.64 4.85 -16.51
CA ARG A 189 1.69 5.39 -15.14
C ARG A 189 2.34 4.41 -14.16
N LEU A 190 1.97 3.14 -14.23
CA LEU A 190 2.59 2.10 -13.41
C LEU A 190 4.08 1.93 -13.73
N SER A 191 4.45 1.93 -15.01
CA SER A 191 5.85 1.84 -15.44
C SER A 191 6.67 3.02 -14.92
N ALA A 192 6.15 4.25 -15.05
CA ALA A 192 6.83 5.44 -14.54
C ALA A 192 7.03 5.37 -13.01
N PHE A 193 6.02 4.87 -12.29
CA PHE A 193 6.12 4.65 -10.84
C PHE A 193 7.19 3.62 -10.49
N LEU A 194 7.18 2.44 -11.13
CA LEU A 194 8.16 1.37 -10.88
C LEU A 194 9.61 1.75 -11.27
N GLN A 195 9.77 2.75 -12.12
CA GLN A 195 11.08 3.29 -12.52
C GLN A 195 11.53 4.47 -11.65
N SER A 196 10.75 4.86 -10.64
CA SER A 196 11.12 5.98 -9.79
C SER A 196 12.33 5.63 -8.89
N PRO A 197 13.21 6.61 -8.58
CA PRO A 197 14.34 6.40 -7.66
C PRO A 197 13.91 5.85 -6.30
N ALA A 198 12.73 6.27 -5.82
CA ALA A 198 12.19 5.79 -4.56
C ALA A 198 11.81 4.30 -4.55
N ILE A 199 11.54 3.68 -5.72
CA ILE A 199 11.38 2.22 -5.83
C ILE A 199 12.74 1.52 -5.78
N ALA A 200 13.80 2.13 -6.32
CA ALA A 200 15.16 1.58 -6.23
C ALA A 200 15.66 1.51 -4.78
N GLU A 201 15.30 2.48 -3.93
CA GLU A 201 15.56 2.41 -2.48
C GLU A 201 14.88 1.20 -1.80
N LEU A 202 13.84 0.63 -2.39
CA LEU A 202 13.14 -0.55 -1.87
C LEU A 202 13.65 -1.86 -2.46
N ALA A 203 14.67 -1.82 -3.33
CA ALA A 203 15.30 -3.03 -3.84
C ALA A 203 15.98 -3.81 -2.69
N PRO A 204 15.95 -5.16 -2.69
CA PRO A 204 16.51 -5.97 -1.60
C PRO A 204 17.99 -5.67 -1.28
N ASP A 205 18.75 -5.27 -2.29
CA ASP A 205 20.17 -4.96 -2.27
C ASP A 205 20.49 -3.47 -2.05
N SER A 206 19.48 -2.64 -1.78
CA SER A 206 19.70 -1.21 -1.52
C SER A 206 20.36 -0.96 -0.16
N GLU A 207 21.10 0.15 -0.06
CA GLU A 207 21.68 0.60 1.21
C GLU A 207 20.60 0.81 2.28
N PHE A 208 19.44 1.38 1.89
CA PHE A 208 18.32 1.58 2.81
C PHE A 208 17.82 0.25 3.37
N MET A 209 17.63 -0.76 2.53
CA MET A 209 17.15 -2.08 2.97
C MET A 209 18.16 -2.77 3.90
N ALA A 210 19.45 -2.66 3.61
CA ALA A 210 20.51 -3.15 4.49
C ALA A 210 20.48 -2.45 5.86
N SER A 211 20.20 -1.15 5.88
CA SER A 211 20.18 -0.32 7.10
C SER A 211 19.07 -0.68 8.10
N ILE A 212 18.01 -1.39 7.65
CA ILE A 212 16.85 -1.78 8.46
C ILE A 212 16.76 -3.28 8.73
N GLN A 213 17.79 -4.07 8.40
CA GLN A 213 17.81 -5.51 8.71
C GLN A 213 18.03 -5.80 10.21
N LYS A 214 18.42 -4.79 10.99
CA LYS A 214 18.59 -4.93 12.44
C LYS A 214 17.24 -5.20 13.14
N PRO A 215 17.23 -5.99 14.22
CA PRO A 215 16.06 -6.11 15.08
C PRO A 215 15.62 -4.74 15.61
N LEU A 216 14.31 -4.57 15.81
CA LEU A 216 13.78 -3.37 16.47
C LEU A 216 14.26 -3.31 17.92
N PRO A 217 14.48 -2.11 18.47
CA PRO A 217 14.95 -1.97 19.85
C PRO A 217 13.83 -2.27 20.85
N GLY A 218 14.22 -2.81 22.01
CA GLY A 218 13.32 -3.08 23.14
C GLY A 218 12.34 -4.22 22.92
N GLU A 219 11.49 -4.46 23.92
CA GLU A 219 10.39 -5.43 23.86
C GLU A 219 9.14 -4.77 23.23
N MET A 220 9.24 -4.44 21.94
CA MET A 220 8.13 -3.83 21.21
C MET A 220 7.16 -4.89 20.67
N ARG A 221 5.85 -4.67 20.83
CA ARG A 221 4.84 -5.55 20.23
C ARG A 221 4.85 -5.37 18.71
N THR A 222 4.89 -6.47 17.97
CA THR A 222 4.95 -6.41 16.50
C THR A 222 3.93 -7.33 15.84
N LEU A 223 3.29 -6.80 14.80
CA LEU A 223 2.30 -7.48 13.99
C LEU A 223 2.50 -7.11 12.51
N SER A 224 2.40 -8.08 11.61
CA SER A 224 2.56 -7.82 10.18
C SER A 224 1.57 -8.59 9.33
N PHE A 225 1.24 -8.02 8.17
CA PHE A 225 0.30 -8.58 7.22
C PHE A 225 0.89 -8.60 5.82
N GLY A 226 0.76 -9.72 5.12
CA GLY A 226 1.09 -9.87 3.70
C GLY A 226 -0.15 -10.13 2.85
N GLY A 227 -0.10 -9.69 1.60
CA GLY A 227 -1.09 -10.05 0.59
C GLY A 227 -0.60 -11.20 -0.29
N THR A 228 -1.55 -11.97 -0.82
CA THR A 228 -1.28 -13.16 -1.66
C THR A 228 -2.07 -13.16 -2.97
N SER A 229 -2.76 -12.05 -3.27
CA SER A 229 -3.45 -11.87 -4.55
C SER A 229 -2.72 -10.84 -5.40
N PRO A 230 -2.08 -11.22 -6.51
CA PRO A 230 -1.38 -10.27 -7.38
C PRO A 230 -2.33 -9.41 -8.22
N ALA A 231 -3.64 -9.61 -8.13
CA ALA A 231 -4.64 -8.89 -8.90
C ALA A 231 -4.75 -7.41 -8.48
N LEU A 232 -3.80 -6.56 -8.90
CA LEU A 232 -3.67 -5.17 -8.43
C LEU A 232 -4.83 -4.27 -8.86
N PHE A 233 -5.24 -4.39 -10.13
CA PHE A 233 -6.41 -3.72 -10.68
C PHE A 233 -7.01 -4.57 -11.79
N GLN A 234 -8.23 -4.22 -12.22
CA GLN A 234 -8.92 -4.90 -13.31
C GLN A 234 -9.49 -3.91 -14.32
N VAL A 235 -9.63 -4.34 -15.57
CA VAL A 235 -10.31 -3.61 -16.64
C VAL A 235 -11.43 -4.49 -17.16
N ILE A 236 -12.63 -3.93 -17.25
CA ILE A 236 -13.82 -4.61 -17.73
C ILE A 236 -14.19 -4.01 -19.08
N VAL A 237 -14.34 -4.88 -20.06
CA VAL A 237 -14.69 -4.50 -21.44
C VAL A 237 -16.04 -5.11 -21.77
N SER A 238 -17.06 -4.25 -21.92
CA SER A 238 -18.42 -4.65 -22.30
C SER A 238 -18.69 -4.28 -23.75
N LEU A 239 -18.70 -5.27 -24.65
CA LEU A 239 -18.98 -5.08 -26.09
C LEU A 239 -20.49 -5.24 -26.40
N PRO A 240 -21.01 -4.62 -27.49
CA PRO A 240 -22.45 -4.62 -27.81
C PRO A 240 -23.10 -6.01 -27.94
N ALA A 241 -22.35 -7.02 -28.38
CA ALA A 241 -22.86 -8.36 -28.69
C ALA A 241 -22.13 -9.48 -27.92
N GLY A 242 -21.57 -9.20 -26.74
CA GLY A 242 -20.81 -10.20 -25.98
C GLY A 242 -20.92 -10.04 -24.47
N ALA A 243 -20.61 -11.12 -23.74
CA ALA A 243 -20.44 -11.06 -22.30
C ALA A 243 -19.26 -10.13 -21.93
N PRO A 244 -19.38 -9.33 -20.85
CA PRO A 244 -18.28 -8.52 -20.35
C PRO A 244 -17.04 -9.39 -20.10
N LYS A 245 -15.88 -8.93 -20.56
CA LYS A 245 -14.59 -9.58 -20.29
C LYS A 245 -13.83 -8.79 -19.23
N THR A 246 -13.44 -9.45 -18.16
CA THR A 246 -12.60 -8.88 -17.10
C THR A 246 -11.16 -9.29 -17.31
N LEU A 247 -10.28 -8.30 -17.38
CA LEU A 247 -8.84 -8.46 -17.53
C LEU A 247 -8.16 -7.92 -16.27
N LYS A 248 -7.43 -8.77 -15.54
CA LYS A 248 -6.73 -8.38 -14.31
C LYS A 248 -5.25 -8.16 -14.58
N PHE A 249 -4.66 -7.18 -13.90
CA PHE A 249 -3.21 -7.08 -13.80
C PHE A 249 -2.73 -7.96 -12.63
N PRO A 250 -1.72 -8.83 -12.79
CA PRO A 250 -0.84 -9.02 -13.94
C PRO A 250 -1.26 -10.15 -14.90
N ASP A 251 -2.45 -10.74 -14.79
CA ASP A 251 -2.89 -11.84 -15.68
C ASP A 251 -2.82 -11.47 -17.18
N LEU A 252 -3.02 -10.18 -17.48
CA LEU A 252 -2.74 -9.53 -18.78
C LEU A 252 -1.35 -9.84 -19.37
N PHE A 253 -0.38 -10.24 -18.54
CA PHE A 253 1.02 -10.48 -18.88
C PHE A 253 1.41 -11.96 -18.90
N ALA A 254 0.46 -12.86 -18.58
CA ALA A 254 0.72 -14.29 -18.45
C ALA A 254 1.30 -14.96 -19.73
N GLY A 255 1.15 -14.32 -20.91
CA GLY A 255 1.75 -14.77 -22.18
C GLY A 255 3.06 -14.07 -22.58
N VAL A 256 3.54 -13.08 -21.82
CA VAL A 256 4.74 -12.28 -22.15
C VAL A 256 5.93 -12.67 -21.28
N ILE A 257 5.66 -13.14 -20.07
CA ILE A 257 6.67 -13.52 -19.09
C ILE A 257 6.81 -15.04 -19.16
N PRO A 258 7.99 -15.59 -19.48
CA PRO A 258 8.21 -17.03 -19.48
C PRO A 258 7.83 -17.65 -18.13
N ALA A 259 7.22 -18.84 -18.16
CA ALA A 259 6.93 -19.60 -16.95
C ALA A 259 8.21 -19.74 -16.10
N GLY A 260 8.10 -19.52 -14.77
CA GLY A 260 9.23 -19.52 -13.84
C GLY A 260 10.02 -18.20 -13.73
N HIS A 261 9.74 -17.20 -14.58
CA HIS A 261 10.37 -15.87 -14.51
C HIS A 261 9.43 -14.80 -13.93
N LEU A 262 8.22 -15.19 -13.54
CA LEU A 262 7.29 -14.32 -12.84
C LEU A 262 7.84 -14.04 -11.43
N PRO A 263 8.04 -12.77 -11.04
CA PRO A 263 8.43 -12.44 -9.68
C PRO A 263 7.43 -13.00 -8.66
N ARG A 264 7.90 -13.31 -7.44
CA ARG A 264 7.04 -13.82 -6.36
C ARG A 264 5.89 -12.86 -6.07
N GLU A 265 6.15 -11.56 -6.16
CA GLU A 265 5.19 -10.46 -6.04
C GLU A 265 3.99 -10.61 -6.97
N LEU A 266 4.20 -11.13 -8.19
CA LEU A 266 3.17 -11.28 -9.22
C LEU A 266 2.59 -12.70 -9.27
N THR A 267 3.07 -13.62 -8.44
CA THR A 267 2.64 -15.01 -8.46
C THR A 267 1.50 -15.23 -7.47
N PRO A 268 0.33 -15.76 -7.90
CA PRO A 268 -0.78 -16.07 -7.01
C PRO A 268 -0.35 -16.92 -5.81
N GLY A 269 -0.79 -16.55 -4.61
CA GLY A 269 -0.40 -17.21 -3.36
C GLY A 269 0.93 -16.74 -2.78
N LEU A 270 1.80 -16.08 -3.57
CA LEU A 270 3.16 -15.70 -3.14
C LEU A 270 3.37 -14.19 -3.00
N GLY A 271 2.44 -13.37 -3.48
CA GLY A 271 2.56 -11.92 -3.39
C GLY A 271 1.30 -11.15 -3.75
N ASP A 272 1.39 -9.84 -3.56
CA ASP A 272 0.24 -8.91 -3.59
C ASP A 272 0.26 -7.93 -4.76
N ALA A 273 1.09 -8.24 -5.76
CA ALA A 273 1.47 -7.46 -6.93
C ALA A 273 2.65 -6.51 -6.78
N LEU A 274 3.06 -6.16 -5.55
CA LEU A 274 4.17 -5.25 -5.30
C LEU A 274 5.17 -5.77 -4.26
N VAL A 275 4.70 -6.65 -3.37
CA VAL A 275 5.48 -7.23 -2.28
C VAL A 275 5.15 -8.71 -2.21
N SER A 276 6.17 -9.54 -2.00
CA SER A 276 5.97 -10.97 -1.77
C SER A 276 5.47 -11.18 -0.33
N ALA A 277 4.63 -12.18 -0.13
CA ALA A 277 4.13 -12.55 1.19
C ALA A 277 5.27 -12.81 2.18
N GLU A 278 6.38 -13.38 1.69
CA GLU A 278 7.61 -13.59 2.46
C GLU A 278 8.30 -12.27 2.85
N SER A 279 8.45 -11.32 1.91
CA SER A 279 9.04 -10.01 2.19
C SER A 279 8.15 -9.17 3.12
N ALA A 280 6.84 -9.43 3.14
CA ALA A 280 5.91 -8.76 4.06
C ALA A 280 6.06 -9.16 5.54
N LYS A 281 6.85 -10.21 5.83
CA LYS A 281 7.03 -10.69 7.20
C LYS A 281 7.99 -9.80 7.99
N LEU A 282 7.48 -9.23 9.08
CA LEU A 282 8.31 -8.54 10.07
C LEU A 282 8.92 -9.57 11.03
N ALA A 283 10.26 -9.58 11.14
CA ALA A 283 10.97 -10.47 12.04
C ALA A 283 10.62 -10.19 13.52
N GLY A 284 10.51 -11.25 14.33
CA GLY A 284 10.20 -11.15 15.76
C GLY A 284 8.73 -10.91 16.12
N GLY A 285 7.85 -10.76 15.13
CA GLY A 285 6.42 -10.50 15.34
C GLY A 285 5.49 -11.59 14.86
N THR A 286 4.21 -11.42 15.17
CA THR A 286 3.15 -12.25 14.60
C THR A 286 2.90 -11.82 13.15
N HIS A 287 2.66 -12.78 12.25
CA HIS A 287 2.45 -12.50 10.83
C HIS A 287 1.26 -13.27 10.27
N TYR A 288 0.47 -12.60 9.42
CA TYR A 288 -0.67 -13.19 8.73
C TYR A 288 -0.65 -12.87 7.24
N ASN A 289 -1.07 -13.83 6.42
CA ASN A 289 -1.27 -13.64 4.99
C ASN A 289 -2.75 -13.65 4.64
N PHE A 290 -3.17 -12.74 3.77
CA PHE A 290 -4.55 -12.61 3.31
C PHE A 290 -4.65 -12.70 1.78
N PRO A 291 -5.77 -13.22 1.24
CA PRO A 291 -6.03 -13.27 -0.20
C PRO A 291 -6.42 -11.89 -0.77
N ALA A 292 -5.66 -10.86 -0.40
CA ALA A 292 -5.84 -9.47 -0.83
C ALA A 292 -4.63 -9.02 -1.66
N ASN A 293 -4.86 -8.04 -2.53
CA ASN A 293 -3.79 -7.33 -3.23
C ASN A 293 -3.18 -6.25 -2.33
N HIS A 294 -2.10 -5.63 -2.80
CA HIS A 294 -1.30 -4.68 -2.03
C HIS A 294 -2.12 -3.52 -1.42
N VAL A 295 -3.15 -3.06 -2.13
CA VAL A 295 -4.00 -1.95 -1.69
C VAL A 295 -5.15 -2.47 -0.84
N LYS A 296 -5.86 -3.51 -1.30
CA LYS A 296 -7.03 -4.08 -0.63
C LYS A 296 -6.75 -4.58 0.77
N ALA A 297 -5.53 -5.05 1.05
CA ALA A 297 -5.13 -5.48 2.39
C ALA A 297 -5.32 -4.36 3.46
N ALA A 298 -5.12 -3.09 3.08
CA ALA A 298 -5.32 -1.97 4.01
C ALA A 298 -6.81 -1.65 4.30
N TYR A 299 -7.73 -2.24 3.53
CA TYR A 299 -9.19 -2.05 3.63
C TYR A 299 -9.93 -3.35 3.96
N ASP A 300 -9.21 -4.41 4.29
CA ASP A 300 -9.81 -5.70 4.64
C ASP A 300 -10.30 -5.68 6.11
N ASN A 301 -11.60 -5.89 6.29
CA ASN A 301 -12.23 -5.86 7.62
C ASN A 301 -11.70 -6.94 8.57
N LYS A 302 -11.22 -8.08 8.06
CA LYS A 302 -10.61 -9.13 8.90
C LYS A 302 -9.25 -8.68 9.43
N ILE A 303 -8.45 -8.02 8.58
CA ILE A 303 -7.19 -7.39 9.01
C ILE A 303 -7.47 -6.32 10.07
N HIS A 304 -8.49 -5.48 9.87
CA HIS A 304 -8.86 -4.45 10.85
C HIS A 304 -9.28 -5.04 12.20
N GLY A 305 -10.04 -6.15 12.19
CA GLY A 305 -10.42 -6.87 13.42
C GLY A 305 -9.19 -7.34 14.21
N ILE A 306 -8.24 -8.01 13.55
CA ILE A 306 -7.01 -8.48 14.20
C ILE A 306 -6.18 -7.31 14.75
N ILE A 307 -6.15 -6.18 14.03
CA ILE A 307 -5.47 -4.96 14.49
C ILE A 307 -6.14 -4.41 15.77
N LEU A 308 -7.47 -4.40 15.85
CA LEU A 308 -8.17 -3.97 17.07
C LEU A 308 -7.88 -4.89 18.25
N ASP A 309 -7.89 -6.21 18.02
CA ASP A 309 -7.58 -7.20 19.05
C ASP A 309 -6.13 -7.05 19.55
N PHE A 310 -5.21 -6.63 18.67
CA PHE A 310 -3.83 -6.34 19.04
C PHE A 310 -3.69 -5.13 19.99
N PHE A 311 -4.67 -4.24 20.07
CA PHE A 311 -4.63 -3.14 21.06
C PHE A 311 -5.28 -3.49 22.39
N SER A 312 -5.97 -4.64 22.46
CA SER A 312 -6.50 -5.19 23.71
C SER A 312 -5.38 -5.84 24.53
#